data_AF-A0A953CY20-F1
#
_entry.id   AF-A0A953CY20-F1
#
_cell.length_a   1.000
_cell.length_b   1.000
_cell.length_c   1.000
_cell.angle_alpha   90.00
_cell.angle_beta   90.00
_cell.angle_gamma   90.00
#
_symmetry.space_group_name_H-M   'P 1'
#
loop_
_entity.id
_entity.type
_entity.pdbx_description
1 polymer ?
#
loop_
_entity_poly.entity_id
_entity_poly.type
_entity_poly.pdbx_seq_one_letter_code
_entity_poly.pdbx_strand_id
1 'polypeptide(L)'
;MPSSHSFVINDADVYIPTFKGNNELQASETGLSAAALRLLVLIDGQSTVAEVRRRAGAPAGDAQFLAAMRELLGGSCIDLASNQLTQSNDFIEFFSSQPQQPAGPLSGELQSEAEAGVTTLQRTGYYVRIAMRAAERPESKGGESVLIVEDDPALAKFLRQYLELEGFAATTASKREEIIAGLRRQPPPDLVLLDVMLPDADGFNILVKMREHPALKAVPVLMLTAKATRESVLRGLAGGANGYITKPFQPDSLITAVKTVLGVSKNPFDRRGRVE
;
A
#
# COMPACT_ATOMS: atom_id res chain seq x y z
N MET A 1 -2.96 -18.68 -38.85
CA MET A 1 -1.67 -18.68 -38.13
C MET A 1 -1.80 -17.68 -37.00
N PRO A 2 -2.10 -18.10 -35.76
CA PRO A 2 -2.04 -17.17 -34.65
C PRO A 2 -0.57 -16.91 -34.31
N SER A 3 -0.26 -15.63 -34.20
CA SER A 3 1.03 -15.02 -33.95
C SER A 3 1.66 -15.60 -32.68
N SER A 4 2.83 -16.23 -32.80
CA SER A 4 3.65 -16.66 -31.67
C SER A 4 4.09 -15.45 -30.86
N HIS A 5 3.30 -15.02 -29.88
CA HIS A 5 3.80 -14.14 -28.82
C HIS A 5 4.90 -14.92 -28.10
N SER A 6 6.15 -14.59 -28.40
CA SER A 6 7.30 -15.15 -27.72
C SER A 6 7.31 -14.60 -26.31
N PHE A 7 6.74 -15.36 -25.37
CA PHE A 7 6.90 -15.09 -23.95
C PHE A 7 8.40 -15.13 -23.65
N VAL A 8 8.97 -13.97 -23.31
CA VAL A 8 10.34 -13.87 -22.82
C VAL A 8 10.29 -14.29 -21.36
N ILE A 9 10.82 -15.49 -21.07
CA ILE A 9 10.87 -16.05 -19.72
C ILE A 9 12.23 -15.68 -19.13
N ASN A 10 12.26 -14.87 -18.08
CA ASN A 10 13.49 -14.51 -17.41
C ASN A 10 13.72 -15.39 -16.18
N ASP A 11 14.98 -15.72 -15.92
CA ASP A 11 15.38 -16.56 -14.78
C ASP A 11 15.02 -15.92 -13.41
N ALA A 12 14.85 -14.59 -13.36
CA ALA A 12 14.47 -13.85 -12.16
C ALA A 12 12.95 -13.71 -11.95
N ASP A 13 12.14 -14.10 -12.93
CA ASP A 13 10.69 -13.96 -12.84
C ASP A 13 10.10 -14.94 -11.81
N VAL A 14 9.02 -14.56 -11.15
CA VAL A 14 8.23 -15.46 -10.28
C VAL A 14 6.86 -15.63 -10.92
N TYR A 15 6.38 -16.87 -11.01
CA TYR A 15 5.06 -17.21 -11.55
C TYR A 15 4.18 -17.82 -10.46
N ILE A 16 2.87 -17.71 -10.62
CA ILE A 16 1.86 -18.30 -9.74
C ILE A 16 0.85 -19.12 -10.55
N PRO A 17 0.34 -20.26 -10.04
CA PRO A 17 -0.74 -20.99 -10.69
C PRO A 17 -2.03 -20.17 -10.74
N THR A 18 -2.69 -20.15 -11.89
CA THR A 18 -4.01 -19.52 -12.04
C THR A 18 -5.12 -20.46 -11.55
N PHE A 19 -6.37 -19.97 -11.46
CA PHE A 19 -7.53 -20.84 -11.18
C PHE A 19 -7.62 -22.01 -12.18
N LYS A 20 -7.31 -21.76 -13.45
CA LYS A 20 -7.25 -22.80 -14.48
C LYS A 20 -6.14 -23.80 -14.21
N GLY A 21 -4.92 -23.33 -13.89
CA GLY A 21 -3.82 -24.21 -13.54
C GLY A 21 -4.15 -25.09 -12.33
N ASN A 22 -4.76 -24.52 -11.29
CA ASN A 22 -5.18 -25.29 -10.11
C ASN A 22 -6.24 -26.34 -10.44
N ASN A 23 -7.18 -26.07 -11.35
CA ASN A 23 -8.15 -27.05 -11.79
C ASN A 23 -7.52 -28.19 -12.61
N GLU A 24 -6.51 -27.90 -13.44
CA GLU A 24 -5.77 -28.94 -14.18
C GLU A 24 -5.05 -29.92 -13.25
N LEU A 25 -4.59 -29.47 -12.07
CA LEU A 25 -4.00 -30.34 -11.05
C LEU A 25 -5.03 -31.26 -10.36
N GLN A 26 -6.30 -30.86 -10.34
CA GLN A 26 -7.39 -31.59 -9.67
C GLN A 26 -8.24 -32.42 -10.64
N ALA A 27 -8.08 -32.22 -11.95
CA ALA A 27 -8.87 -32.90 -12.97
C ALA A 27 -8.44 -34.36 -13.13
N SER A 28 -9.42 -35.25 -13.39
CA SER A 28 -9.15 -36.66 -13.68
C SER A 28 -8.56 -36.88 -15.08
N GLU A 29 -8.76 -35.92 -15.98
CA GLU A 29 -8.16 -35.84 -17.31
C GLU A 29 -7.71 -34.40 -17.55
N THR A 30 -6.49 -34.22 -18.07
CA THR A 30 -5.86 -32.90 -18.27
C THR A 30 -5.31 -32.78 -19.68
N GLY A 31 -5.39 -31.56 -20.23
CA GLY A 31 -4.82 -31.22 -21.54
C GLY A 31 -3.34 -30.85 -21.51
N LEU A 32 -2.72 -30.81 -20.32
CA LEU A 32 -1.33 -30.43 -20.13
C LEU A 32 -0.37 -31.60 -20.30
N SER A 33 0.83 -31.32 -20.83
CA SER A 33 1.91 -32.29 -20.88
C SER A 33 2.39 -32.69 -19.47
N ALA A 34 2.97 -33.88 -19.34
CA ALA A 34 3.54 -34.34 -18.08
C ALA A 34 4.64 -33.41 -17.54
N ALA A 35 5.39 -32.74 -18.42
CA ALA A 35 6.38 -31.74 -18.03
C ALA A 35 5.73 -30.47 -17.48
N ALA A 36 4.65 -30.00 -18.10
CA ALA A 36 3.87 -28.86 -17.65
C ALA A 36 3.20 -29.14 -16.28
N LEU A 37 2.58 -30.30 -16.07
CA LEU A 37 1.98 -30.67 -14.78
C LEU A 37 3.01 -30.73 -13.66
N ARG A 38 4.15 -31.38 -13.91
CA ARG A 38 5.23 -31.47 -12.92
C ARG A 38 5.75 -30.08 -12.55
N LEU A 39 5.89 -29.20 -13.55
CA LEU A 39 6.34 -27.85 -13.34
C LEU A 39 5.31 -27.01 -12.57
N LEU A 40 4.03 -27.17 -12.90
CA LEU A 40 2.92 -26.48 -12.23
C LEU A 40 2.86 -26.78 -10.72
N VAL A 41 3.20 -28.01 -10.30
CA VAL A 41 3.33 -28.39 -8.88
C VAL A 41 4.50 -27.68 -8.19
N LEU A 42 5.57 -27.34 -8.93
CA LEU A 42 6.77 -26.70 -8.38
C LEU A 42 6.67 -25.17 -8.32
N ILE A 43 5.70 -24.57 -9.03
CA ILE A 43 5.47 -23.13 -9.07
C ILE A 43 4.65 -22.75 -7.83
N ASP A 44 5.34 -22.17 -6.84
CA ASP A 44 4.80 -21.88 -5.51
C ASP A 44 4.42 -20.39 -5.31
N GLY A 45 4.57 -19.56 -6.35
CA GLY A 45 4.34 -18.12 -6.25
C GLY A 45 5.43 -17.33 -5.52
N GLN A 46 6.53 -17.97 -5.12
CA GLN A 46 7.61 -17.36 -4.33
C GLN A 46 9.00 -17.56 -4.96
N SER A 47 9.20 -18.68 -5.65
CA SER A 47 10.48 -19.07 -6.22
C SER A 47 10.66 -18.50 -7.63
N THR A 48 11.86 -18.00 -7.93
CA THR A 48 12.18 -17.53 -9.28
C THR A 48 12.22 -18.70 -10.27
N VAL A 49 12.09 -18.40 -11.56
CA VAL A 49 12.24 -19.40 -12.63
C VAL A 49 13.55 -20.17 -12.51
N ALA A 50 14.66 -19.51 -12.15
CA ALA A 50 15.95 -20.18 -11.94
C ALA A 50 15.90 -21.21 -10.80
N GLU A 51 15.19 -20.90 -9.72
CA GLU A 51 15.03 -21.78 -8.55
C GLU A 51 14.08 -22.93 -8.83
N VAL A 52 12.94 -22.65 -9.48
CA VAL A 52 11.99 -23.67 -9.93
C VAL A 52 12.68 -24.64 -10.90
N ARG A 53 13.46 -24.12 -11.86
CA ARG A 53 14.26 -24.93 -12.80
C ARG A 53 15.26 -25.82 -12.08
N ARG A 54 15.97 -25.28 -11.08
CA ARG A 54 16.92 -26.06 -10.25
C ARG A 54 16.21 -27.16 -9.48
N ARG A 55 15.04 -26.91 -8.89
CA ARG A 55 14.22 -27.92 -8.20
C ARG A 55 13.66 -28.97 -9.16
N ALA A 56 13.36 -28.58 -10.40
CA ALA A 56 12.97 -29.50 -11.46
C ALA A 56 14.14 -30.37 -11.97
N GLY A 57 15.39 -30.07 -11.57
CA GLY A 57 16.59 -30.77 -12.01
C GLY A 57 17.03 -30.43 -13.43
N ALA A 58 16.61 -29.28 -13.97
CA ALA A 58 16.89 -28.87 -15.34
C ALA A 58 18.07 -27.88 -15.42
N PRO A 59 18.95 -27.98 -16.45
CA PRO A 59 20.09 -27.08 -16.62
C PRO A 59 19.73 -25.68 -17.18
N ALA A 60 20.69 -24.78 -17.04
CA ALA A 60 21.01 -23.68 -17.96
C ALA A 60 20.32 -23.69 -19.34
N GLY A 61 19.21 -22.99 -19.57
CA GLY A 61 18.60 -22.90 -20.91
C GLY A 61 17.96 -24.20 -21.43
N ASP A 62 17.56 -25.11 -20.56
CA ASP A 62 16.90 -26.37 -20.93
C ASP A 62 15.64 -26.15 -21.79
N ALA A 63 15.62 -26.75 -22.98
CA ALA A 63 14.57 -26.56 -23.97
C ALA A 63 13.22 -27.19 -23.53
N GLN A 64 13.25 -28.30 -22.79
CA GLN A 64 12.04 -28.97 -22.32
C GLN A 64 11.38 -28.18 -21.18
N PHE A 65 12.19 -27.63 -20.27
CA PHE A 65 11.71 -26.71 -19.24
C PHE A 65 11.07 -25.46 -19.85
N LEU A 66 11.74 -24.82 -20.82
CA LEU A 66 11.22 -23.63 -21.48
C LEU A 66 9.95 -23.94 -22.30
N ALA A 67 9.87 -25.11 -22.93
CA ALA A 67 8.66 -25.54 -23.63
C ALA A 67 7.49 -25.73 -22.66
N ALA A 68 7.71 -26.37 -21.51
CA ALA A 68 6.69 -26.54 -20.46
C ALA A 68 6.22 -25.20 -19.86
N MET A 69 7.13 -24.26 -19.60
CA MET A 69 6.77 -22.90 -19.19
C MET A 69 5.91 -22.19 -20.25
N ARG A 70 6.26 -22.30 -21.54
CA ARG A 70 5.49 -21.70 -22.63
C ARG A 70 4.13 -22.36 -22.80
N GLU A 71 4.02 -23.66 -22.58
CA GLU A 71 2.76 -24.39 -22.58
C GLU A 71 1.85 -23.90 -21.45
N LEU A 72 2.37 -23.79 -20.22
CA LEU A 72 1.62 -23.27 -19.08
C LEU A 72 1.18 -21.81 -19.29
N LEU A 73 2.05 -20.96 -19.86
CA LEU A 73 1.75 -19.56 -20.18
C LEU A 73 0.74 -19.43 -21.33
N GLY A 74 0.96 -20.15 -22.43
CA GLY A 74 0.06 -20.18 -23.58
C GLY A 74 -1.31 -20.77 -23.24
N GLY A 75 -1.35 -21.71 -22.30
CA GLY A 75 -2.57 -22.28 -21.74
C GLY A 75 -3.20 -21.46 -20.62
N SER A 76 -2.61 -20.33 -20.22
CA SER A 76 -3.05 -19.48 -19.09
C SER A 76 -3.18 -20.25 -17.76
N CYS A 77 -2.37 -21.28 -17.56
CA CYS A 77 -2.34 -22.10 -16.34
C CYS A 77 -1.43 -21.50 -15.26
N ILE A 78 -0.47 -20.67 -15.67
CA ILE A 78 0.35 -19.84 -14.78
C ILE A 78 0.36 -18.41 -15.30
N ASP A 79 0.58 -17.46 -14.40
CA ASP A 79 0.79 -16.06 -14.73
C ASP A 79 1.98 -15.53 -13.93
N LEU A 80 2.61 -14.44 -14.38
CA LEU A 80 3.62 -13.75 -13.59
C LEU A 80 2.99 -13.39 -12.23
N ALA A 81 3.72 -13.59 -11.13
CA ALA A 81 3.25 -13.21 -9.80
C ALA A 81 2.94 -11.70 -9.73
N SER A 82 3.69 -10.88 -10.48
CA SER A 82 3.38 -9.46 -10.70
C SER A 82 2.03 -9.19 -11.39
N ASN A 83 1.44 -10.16 -12.09
CA ASN A 83 0.15 -10.08 -12.79
C ASN A 83 -1.04 -10.72 -12.06
N GLN A 84 -0.86 -11.52 -11.01
CA GLN A 84 -1.96 -11.78 -10.04
C GLN A 84 -1.96 -10.79 -8.88
N LEU A 85 -0.88 -10.01 -8.72
CA LEU A 85 -0.86 -8.79 -7.94
C LEU A 85 -1.71 -7.67 -8.57
N THR A 86 -2.34 -7.86 -9.74
CA THR A 86 -3.26 -6.91 -10.41
C THR A 86 -4.73 -7.33 -10.40
N GLN A 87 -5.13 -8.45 -9.81
CA GLN A 87 -6.53 -8.95 -9.86
C GLN A 87 -7.26 -8.99 -8.51
N SER A 88 -7.14 -7.94 -7.70
CA SER A 88 -8.38 -7.34 -7.23
C SER A 88 -8.66 -6.15 -8.14
N ASN A 89 -9.77 -6.18 -8.87
CA ASN A 89 -10.27 -5.07 -9.69
C ASN A 89 -10.31 -3.76 -8.87
N ASP A 90 -10.46 -3.84 -7.55
CA ASP A 90 -10.60 -2.69 -6.65
C ASP A 90 -9.41 -1.72 -6.70
N PHE A 91 -8.18 -2.23 -6.86
CA PHE A 91 -6.97 -1.40 -6.79
C PHE A 91 -6.52 -0.84 -8.15
N ILE A 92 -6.93 -1.44 -9.27
CA ILE A 92 -6.75 -0.84 -10.61
C ILE A 92 -7.83 0.24 -10.82
N GLU A 93 -9.07 -0.02 -10.39
CA GLU A 93 -10.14 1.00 -10.38
C GLU A 93 -9.86 2.17 -9.42
N PHE A 94 -9.06 1.92 -8.38
CA PHE A 94 -8.60 2.91 -7.40
C PHE A 94 -8.03 4.18 -8.03
N PHE A 95 -7.28 4.07 -9.13
CA PHE A 95 -6.72 5.23 -9.83
C PHE A 95 -7.39 5.52 -11.19
N SER A 96 -8.30 4.67 -11.65
CA SER A 96 -8.95 4.79 -12.96
C SER A 96 -10.25 5.59 -12.94
N SER A 97 -10.84 5.79 -11.75
CA SER A 97 -12.03 6.62 -11.54
C SER A 97 -11.67 7.86 -10.72
N GLN A 98 -12.07 9.06 -11.16
CA GLN A 98 -12.04 10.24 -10.29
C GLN A 98 -12.96 9.95 -9.10
N PRO A 99 -12.47 9.99 -7.85
CA PRO A 99 -13.33 9.79 -6.71
C PRO A 99 -14.42 10.86 -6.71
N GLN A 100 -15.67 10.46 -6.51
CA GLN A 100 -16.75 11.40 -6.32
C GLN A 100 -16.46 12.18 -5.04
N GLN A 101 -16.42 13.51 -5.13
CA GLN A 101 -16.44 14.34 -3.93
C GLN A 101 -17.65 13.92 -3.08
N PRO A 102 -17.52 13.87 -1.75
CA PRO A 102 -18.60 13.45 -0.87
C PRO A 102 -19.88 14.24 -1.24
N ALA A 103 -20.92 13.51 -1.62
CA ALA A 103 -22.15 14.08 -2.15
C ALA A 103 -22.97 14.69 -1.00
N GLY A 104 -22.86 16.01 -0.79
CA GLY A 104 -23.73 16.77 0.11
C GLY A 104 -23.04 17.99 0.74
N PRO A 105 -23.82 18.96 1.25
CA PRO A 105 -23.26 20.07 2.02
C PRO A 105 -22.54 19.53 3.26
N LEU A 106 -21.29 19.96 3.44
CA LEU A 106 -20.49 19.61 4.60
C LEU A 106 -21.15 20.16 5.87
N SER A 107 -21.23 19.33 6.92
CA SER A 107 -21.84 19.74 8.20
C SER A 107 -21.14 20.96 8.81
N GLY A 108 -21.87 21.75 9.58
CA GLY A 108 -21.30 22.91 10.29
C GLY A 108 -20.13 22.52 11.21
N GLU A 109 -20.21 21.33 11.82
CA GLU A 109 -19.15 20.77 12.66
C GLU A 109 -17.85 20.55 11.89
N LEU A 110 -17.90 19.98 10.68
CA LEU A 110 -16.72 19.78 9.84
C LEU A 110 -16.07 21.11 9.44
N GLN A 111 -16.87 22.15 9.20
CA GLN A 111 -16.36 23.48 8.88
C GLN A 111 -15.66 24.13 10.07
N SER A 112 -16.27 24.09 11.26
CA SER A 112 -15.64 24.58 12.48
C SER A 112 -14.37 23.80 12.83
N GLU A 113 -14.39 22.48 12.62
CA GLU A 113 -13.22 21.63 12.82
C GLU A 113 -12.09 21.99 11.84
N ALA A 114 -12.41 22.24 10.56
CA ALA A 114 -11.43 22.67 9.57
C ALA A 114 -10.81 24.03 9.92
N GLU A 115 -11.59 24.98 10.41
CA GLU A 115 -11.09 26.29 10.87
C GLU A 115 -10.12 26.15 12.04
N ALA A 116 -10.50 25.38 13.06
CA ALA A 116 -9.63 25.06 14.19
C ALA A 116 -8.36 24.32 13.73
N GLY A 117 -8.50 23.41 12.77
CA GLY A 117 -7.38 22.67 12.17
C GLY A 117 -6.39 23.59 11.47
N VAL A 118 -6.86 24.53 10.65
CA VAL A 118 -6.02 25.53 9.98
C VAL A 118 -5.26 26.39 10.98
N THR A 119 -5.96 26.94 11.99
CA THR A 119 -5.30 27.74 13.03
C THR A 119 -4.21 26.94 13.75
N THR A 120 -4.48 25.66 14.05
CA THR A 120 -3.52 24.78 14.71
C THR A 120 -2.31 24.47 13.82
N LEU A 121 -2.54 24.16 12.54
CA LEU A 121 -1.50 23.92 11.55
C LEU A 121 -0.59 25.14 11.39
N GLN A 122 -1.16 26.33 11.28
CA GLN A 122 -0.40 27.58 11.16
C GLN A 122 0.45 27.87 12.41
N ARG A 123 -0.02 27.49 13.60
CA ARG A 123 0.68 27.75 14.86
C ARG A 123 1.74 26.70 15.20
N THR A 124 1.49 25.43 14.90
CA THR A 124 2.29 24.29 15.42
C THR A 124 2.90 23.40 14.34
N GLY A 125 2.48 23.59 13.08
CA GLY A 125 2.92 22.78 11.94
C GLY A 125 2.20 21.44 11.80
N TYR A 126 1.32 21.05 12.73
CA TYR A 126 0.52 19.83 12.62
C TYR A 126 -0.88 19.97 13.26
N TYR A 127 -1.80 19.09 12.87
CA TYR A 127 -3.14 18.97 13.45
C TYR A 127 -3.58 17.50 13.41
N VAL A 128 -4.18 17.00 14.49
CA VAL A 128 -4.69 15.61 14.56
C VAL A 128 -6.15 15.65 14.98
N ARG A 129 -7.00 14.98 14.21
CA ARG A 129 -8.42 14.80 14.52
C ARG A 129 -8.56 13.76 15.63
N ILE A 130 -8.84 14.23 16.84
CA ILE A 130 -8.92 13.38 18.04
C ILE A 130 -10.03 12.32 17.93
N ALA A 131 -11.16 12.68 17.32
CA ALA A 131 -12.32 11.80 17.17
C ALA A 131 -12.04 10.57 16.27
N MET A 132 -11.01 10.61 15.43
CA MET A 132 -10.64 9.52 14.53
C MET A 132 -9.26 8.93 14.83
N ARG A 133 -8.77 9.03 16.08
CA ARG A 133 -7.58 8.25 16.46
C ARG A 133 -7.82 6.77 16.16
N ALA A 134 -6.78 6.05 15.76
CA ALA A 134 -6.89 4.60 15.62
C ALA A 134 -7.44 4.05 16.94
N ALA A 135 -8.63 3.42 16.91
CA ALA A 135 -9.18 2.78 18.10
C ALA A 135 -8.17 1.76 18.62
N GLU A 136 -8.10 1.61 19.95
CA GLU A 136 -7.17 0.76 20.70
C GLU A 136 -6.77 -0.49 19.89
N ARG A 137 -5.59 -0.43 19.28
CA ARG A 137 -5.05 -1.54 18.50
C ARG A 137 -4.40 -2.54 19.46
N PRO A 138 -4.51 -3.85 19.20
CA PRO A 138 -3.70 -4.83 19.91
C PRO A 138 -2.21 -4.51 19.68
N GLU A 139 -1.42 -4.54 20.76
CA GLU A 139 0.00 -4.22 20.75
C GLU A 139 0.74 -4.97 19.64
N SER A 140 1.42 -4.24 18.75
CA SER A 140 2.22 -4.83 17.68
C SER A 140 3.56 -5.33 18.25
N LYS A 141 3.94 -6.58 17.98
CA LYS A 141 5.19 -7.18 18.49
C LYS A 141 6.44 -6.84 17.66
N GLY A 142 6.36 -5.93 16.67
CA GLY A 142 7.39 -5.73 15.65
C GLY A 142 7.72 -4.27 15.27
N GLY A 143 7.25 -3.30 16.05
CA GLY A 143 7.31 -1.87 15.69
C GLY A 143 6.23 -1.50 14.66
N GLU A 144 5.60 -0.34 14.82
CA GLU A 144 4.50 0.06 13.94
C GLU A 144 5.02 0.39 12.54
N SER A 145 4.35 -0.18 11.53
CA SER A 145 4.72 -0.04 10.13
C SER A 145 4.16 1.26 9.53
N VAL A 146 5.03 2.03 8.87
CA VAL A 146 4.64 3.31 8.24
C VAL A 146 4.94 3.24 6.74
N LEU A 147 3.92 3.46 5.92
CA LEU A 147 4.08 3.68 4.48
C LEU A 147 4.16 5.19 4.21
N ILE A 148 5.25 5.62 3.60
CA ILE A 148 5.51 7.01 3.19
C ILE A 148 5.25 7.12 1.70
N VAL A 149 4.27 7.92 1.31
CA VAL A 149 3.95 8.24 -0.07
C VAL A 149 4.45 9.66 -0.35
N GLU A 150 5.57 9.76 -1.07
CA GLU A 150 6.32 11.00 -1.30
C GLU A 150 7.17 10.84 -2.56
N ASP A 151 7.09 11.80 -3.49
CA ASP A 151 7.83 11.77 -4.76
C ASP A 151 9.21 12.43 -4.67
N ASP A 152 9.44 13.35 -3.73
CA ASP A 152 10.78 13.89 -3.48
C ASP A 152 11.67 12.83 -2.79
N PRO A 153 12.70 12.29 -3.48
CA PRO A 153 13.53 11.22 -2.95
C PRO A 153 14.36 11.66 -1.75
N ALA A 154 14.71 12.95 -1.63
CA ALA A 154 15.46 13.46 -0.48
C ALA A 154 14.57 13.51 0.75
N LEU A 155 13.34 14.02 0.61
CA LEU A 155 12.37 14.09 1.69
C LEU A 155 11.91 12.69 2.11
N ALA A 156 11.61 11.80 1.16
CA ALA A 156 11.21 10.42 1.43
C ALA A 156 12.30 9.66 2.21
N LYS A 157 13.57 9.82 1.81
CA LYS A 157 14.71 9.22 2.51
C LYS A 157 14.87 9.78 3.92
N PHE A 158 14.75 11.10 4.08
CA PHE A 158 14.81 11.75 5.38
C PHE A 158 13.71 11.25 6.32
N LEU A 159 12.46 11.27 5.86
CA LEU A 159 11.29 10.78 6.60
C LEU A 159 11.48 9.33 7.05
N ARG A 160 11.92 8.46 6.13
CA ARG A 160 12.18 7.05 6.42
C ARG A 160 13.22 6.89 7.52
N GLN A 161 14.40 7.48 7.35
CA GLN A 161 15.49 7.36 8.33
C GLN A 161 15.08 7.89 9.70
N TYR A 162 14.36 9.01 9.72
CA TYR A 162 13.93 9.63 10.96
C TYR A 162 12.87 8.81 11.71
N LEU A 163 11.93 8.18 10.98
CA LEU A 163 10.97 7.24 11.57
C LEU A 163 11.63 5.95 12.05
N GLU A 164 12.59 5.41 11.29
CA GLU A 164 13.37 4.23 11.69
C GLU A 164 14.16 4.50 12.99
N LEU A 165 14.73 5.70 13.16
CA LEU A 165 15.40 6.12 14.40
C LEU A 165 14.46 6.17 15.61
N GLU A 166 13.18 6.46 15.38
CA GLU A 166 12.14 6.51 16.41
C GLU A 166 11.47 5.13 16.66
N GLY A 167 11.96 4.07 16.02
CA GLY A 167 11.52 2.69 16.24
C GLY A 167 10.41 2.20 15.31
N PHE A 168 10.03 2.98 14.28
CA PHE A 168 9.01 2.59 13.31
C PHE A 168 9.60 1.79 12.15
N ALA A 169 8.84 0.84 11.61
CA ALA A 169 9.19 0.14 10.38
C ALA A 169 8.72 0.95 9.15
N ALA A 170 9.58 1.82 8.64
CA ALA A 170 9.22 2.75 7.56
C ALA A 170 9.57 2.22 6.16
N THR A 171 8.64 2.37 5.21
CA THR A 171 8.88 2.10 3.79
C THR A 171 8.35 3.22 2.91
N THR A 172 8.95 3.39 1.73
CA THR A 172 8.65 4.52 0.82
C THR A 172 8.00 4.04 -0.47
N ALA A 173 7.12 4.87 -1.02
CA ALA A 173 6.51 4.71 -2.33
C ALA A 173 6.45 6.08 -3.03
N SER A 174 6.99 6.16 -4.23
CA SER A 174 7.13 7.40 -5.00
C SER A 174 6.29 7.44 -6.28
N LYS A 175 5.81 6.28 -6.73
CA LYS A 175 5.04 6.12 -7.97
C LYS A 175 3.79 5.32 -7.71
N ARG A 176 2.80 5.45 -8.59
CA ARG A 176 1.52 4.71 -8.50
C ARG A 176 1.70 3.22 -8.20
N GLU A 177 2.59 2.53 -8.91
CA GLU A 177 2.80 1.09 -8.74
C GLU A 177 3.35 0.76 -7.34
N GLU A 178 4.25 1.58 -6.83
CA GLU A 178 4.85 1.44 -5.50
C GLU A 178 3.81 1.75 -4.40
N ILE A 179 2.97 2.76 -4.61
CA ILE A 179 1.89 3.13 -3.69
C ILE A 179 0.90 1.97 -3.57
N ILE A 180 0.47 1.43 -4.70
CA ILE A 180 -0.41 0.27 -4.76
C ILE A 180 0.23 -0.94 -4.08
N ALA A 181 1.50 -1.23 -4.39
CA ALA A 181 2.23 -2.34 -3.77
C ALA A 181 2.35 -2.17 -2.25
N GLY A 182 2.64 -0.96 -1.77
CA GLY A 182 2.75 -0.64 -0.35
C GLY A 182 1.42 -0.78 0.39
N LEU A 183 0.34 -0.25 -0.18
CA LEU A 183 -1.01 -0.34 0.40
C LEU A 183 -1.54 -1.77 0.41
N ARG A 184 -1.12 -2.62 -0.53
CA ARG A 184 -1.55 -4.03 -0.63
C ARG A 184 -0.82 -4.99 0.30
N ARG A 185 0.21 -4.53 1.01
CA ARG A 185 0.96 -5.40 1.93
C ARG A 185 0.02 -6.04 2.96
N GLN A 186 0.37 -7.26 3.37
CA GLN A 186 -0.33 -8.00 4.42
C GLN A 186 0.68 -8.36 5.52
N PRO A 187 0.49 -7.87 6.76
CA PRO A 187 -0.57 -6.95 7.17
C PRO A 187 -0.47 -5.57 6.48
N PRO A 188 -1.59 -4.82 6.35
CA PRO A 188 -1.55 -3.46 5.82
C PRO A 188 -0.71 -2.56 6.73
N PRO A 189 -0.21 -1.41 6.21
CA PRO A 189 0.57 -0.49 7.04
C PRO A 189 -0.26 0.01 8.23
N ASP A 190 0.42 0.20 9.36
CA ASP A 190 -0.20 0.73 10.57
C ASP A 190 -0.55 2.22 10.43
N LEU A 191 0.19 2.96 9.60
CA LEU A 191 -0.08 4.35 9.24
C LEU A 191 0.43 4.64 7.83
N VAL A 192 -0.30 5.50 7.11
CA VAL A 192 0.17 6.09 5.85
C VAL A 192 0.48 7.57 6.05
N LEU A 193 1.72 7.96 5.77
CA LEU A 193 2.11 9.36 5.55
C LEU A 193 1.92 9.66 4.07
N LEU A 194 1.03 10.59 3.75
CA LEU A 194 0.58 10.80 2.38
C LEU A 194 0.79 12.24 1.95
N ASP A 195 1.69 12.47 0.99
CA ASP A 195 1.74 13.78 0.32
C ASP A 195 0.44 14.07 -0.43
N VAL A 196 -0.03 15.30 -0.30
CA VAL A 196 -1.14 15.85 -1.06
C VAL A 196 -0.75 16.05 -2.52
N MET A 197 0.46 16.54 -2.79
CA MET A 197 0.88 16.94 -4.14
C MET A 197 1.87 15.92 -4.72
N LEU A 198 1.37 14.91 -5.42
CA LEU A 198 2.19 13.95 -6.17
C LEU A 198 2.16 14.30 -7.67
N PRO A 199 3.18 13.94 -8.45
CA PRO A 199 3.27 14.30 -9.87
C PRO A 199 2.20 13.64 -10.74
N ASP A 200 1.73 12.47 -10.34
CA ASP A 200 0.86 11.56 -11.10
C ASP A 200 -0.41 11.15 -10.32
N ALA A 201 -0.64 11.75 -9.14
CA ALA A 201 -1.83 11.54 -8.32
C ALA A 201 -2.13 12.73 -7.39
N ASP A 202 -3.40 12.87 -6.98
CA ASP A 202 -3.81 13.77 -5.89
C ASP A 202 -3.94 12.94 -4.61
N GLY A 203 -3.21 13.28 -3.56
CA GLY A 203 -3.24 12.56 -2.28
C GLY A 203 -4.64 12.48 -1.67
N PHE A 204 -5.51 13.48 -1.90
CA PHE A 204 -6.89 13.41 -1.44
C PHE A 204 -7.68 12.30 -2.14
N ASN A 205 -7.38 12.02 -3.41
CA ASN A 205 -8.05 10.96 -4.16
C ASN A 205 -7.62 9.59 -3.64
N ILE A 206 -6.32 9.43 -3.35
CA ILE A 206 -5.80 8.21 -2.70
C ILE A 206 -6.50 7.98 -1.36
N LEU A 207 -6.64 9.02 -0.54
CA LEU A 207 -7.32 8.95 0.74
C LEU A 207 -8.78 8.46 0.61
N VAL A 208 -9.58 9.06 -0.28
CA VAL A 208 -10.98 8.65 -0.50
C VAL A 208 -11.05 7.19 -0.90
N LYS A 209 -10.18 6.76 -1.80
CA LYS A 209 -10.13 5.38 -2.27
C LYS A 209 -9.68 4.38 -1.19
N MET A 210 -8.78 4.79 -0.29
CA MET A 210 -8.48 4.00 0.91
C MET A 210 -9.71 3.81 1.80
N ARG A 211 -10.58 4.83 1.92
CA ARG A 211 -11.83 4.74 2.71
C ARG A 211 -12.90 3.87 2.06
N GLU A 212 -12.93 3.79 0.74
CA GLU A 212 -13.80 2.87 -0.01
C GLU A 212 -13.33 1.41 0.13
N HIS A 213 -12.03 1.17 0.33
CA HIS A 213 -11.45 -0.17 0.32
C HIS A 213 -11.64 -0.91 1.66
N PRO A 214 -12.23 -2.13 1.70
CA PRO A 214 -12.55 -2.85 2.94
C PRO A 214 -11.38 -3.08 3.89
N ALA A 215 -10.19 -3.38 3.35
CA ALA A 215 -8.99 -3.63 4.15
C ALA A 215 -8.23 -2.36 4.55
N LEU A 216 -8.48 -1.21 3.90
CA LEU A 216 -7.72 0.03 4.11
C LEU A 216 -8.54 1.13 4.79
N LYS A 217 -9.87 0.99 4.84
CA LYS A 217 -10.77 2.00 5.40
C LYS A 217 -10.43 2.40 6.83
N ALA A 218 -9.85 1.46 7.59
CA ALA A 218 -9.44 1.67 8.98
C ALA A 218 -7.96 2.08 9.13
N VAL A 219 -7.17 2.09 8.05
CA VAL A 219 -5.76 2.50 8.11
C VAL A 219 -5.71 4.02 8.32
N PRO A 220 -5.07 4.49 9.41
CA PRO A 220 -4.88 5.91 9.65
C PRO A 220 -4.02 6.56 8.57
N VAL A 221 -4.43 7.75 8.14
CA VAL A 221 -3.73 8.57 7.13
C VAL A 221 -3.40 9.92 7.72
N LEU A 222 -2.12 10.29 7.67
CA LEU A 222 -1.61 11.59 8.05
C LEU A 222 -1.12 12.32 6.79
N MET A 223 -1.78 13.41 6.44
CA MET A 223 -1.54 14.14 5.20
C MET A 223 -0.34 15.08 5.36
N LEU A 224 0.62 15.02 4.43
CA LEU A 224 1.67 16.03 4.29
C LEU A 224 1.20 17.06 3.26
N THR A 225 1.20 18.35 3.61
CA THR A 225 0.67 19.39 2.72
C THR A 225 1.60 20.59 2.63
N ALA A 226 1.87 21.10 1.43
CA ALA A 226 2.55 22.38 1.24
C ALA A 226 1.68 23.59 1.62
N LYS A 227 0.35 23.42 1.72
CA LYS A 227 -0.60 24.51 2.02
C LYS A 227 -1.72 24.05 2.97
N ALA A 228 -1.74 24.61 4.17
CA ALA A 228 -2.84 24.45 5.13
C ALA A 228 -3.95 25.49 4.89
N THR A 229 -4.61 25.43 3.73
CA THR A 229 -5.80 26.25 3.49
C THR A 229 -7.02 25.60 4.15
N ARG A 230 -8.03 26.41 4.48
CA ARG A 230 -9.32 25.90 5.00
C ARG A 230 -9.91 24.84 4.08
N GLU A 231 -9.85 25.07 2.78
CA GLU A 231 -10.36 24.14 1.77
C GLU A 231 -9.60 22.81 1.76
N SER A 232 -8.27 22.82 1.82
CA SER A 232 -7.47 21.59 1.79
C SER A 232 -7.66 20.75 3.07
N VAL A 233 -7.72 21.40 4.22
CA VAL A 233 -8.04 20.74 5.50
C VAL A 233 -9.46 20.20 5.47
N LEU A 234 -10.44 21.00 5.04
CA LEU A 234 -11.83 20.56 4.95
C LEU A 234 -11.99 19.36 4.00
N ARG A 235 -11.33 19.38 2.83
CA ARG A 235 -11.37 18.30 1.84
C ARG A 235 -10.86 16.98 2.42
N GLY A 236 -9.68 16.97 3.06
CA GLY A 236 -9.17 15.73 3.62
C GLY A 236 -9.94 15.29 4.89
N LEU A 237 -10.49 16.21 5.69
CA LEU A 237 -11.33 15.86 6.83
C LEU A 237 -12.60 15.14 6.38
N ALA A 238 -13.24 15.68 5.34
CA ALA A 238 -14.37 15.04 4.69
C ALA A 238 -13.99 13.69 4.05
N GLY A 239 -12.76 13.58 3.52
CA GLY A 239 -12.17 12.34 3.01
C GLY A 239 -11.71 11.36 4.10
N GLY A 240 -11.82 11.71 5.40
CA GLY A 240 -11.47 10.83 6.51
C GLY A 240 -9.98 10.82 6.89
N ALA A 241 -9.23 11.89 6.65
CA ALA A 241 -7.86 12.06 7.13
C ALA A 241 -7.81 12.12 8.67
N ASN A 242 -6.83 11.47 9.27
CA ASN A 242 -6.67 11.42 10.73
C ASN A 242 -5.84 12.61 11.24
N GLY A 243 -5.04 13.24 10.38
CA GLY A 243 -4.33 14.46 10.70
C GLY A 243 -3.57 15.02 9.51
N TYR A 244 -2.86 16.11 9.77
CA TYR A 244 -2.16 16.93 8.80
C TYR A 244 -0.83 17.43 9.37
N ILE A 245 0.14 17.59 8.48
CA ILE A 245 1.42 18.24 8.75
C ILE A 245 1.72 19.18 7.59
N THR A 246 2.11 20.41 7.90
CA THR A 246 2.53 21.38 6.87
C THR A 246 3.98 21.19 6.47
N LYS A 247 4.30 21.27 5.18
CA LYS A 247 5.66 21.44 4.68
C LYS A 247 6.00 22.95 4.64
N PRO A 248 7.19 23.38 5.11
CA PRO A 248 8.16 22.60 5.87
C PRO A 248 7.65 22.29 7.28
N PHE A 249 8.03 21.13 7.83
CA PHE A 249 7.68 20.72 9.19
C PHE A 249 8.91 20.60 10.08
N GLN A 250 8.68 20.73 11.38
CA GLN A 250 9.67 20.34 12.38
C GLN A 250 9.64 18.82 12.54
N PRO A 251 10.80 18.14 12.61
CA PRO A 251 10.87 16.69 12.78
C PRO A 251 10.07 16.20 14.00
N ASP A 252 10.21 16.87 15.15
CA ASP A 252 9.48 16.49 16.38
C ASP A 252 7.94 16.58 16.23
N SER A 253 7.45 17.53 15.42
CA SER A 253 6.02 17.66 15.10
C SER A 253 5.51 16.46 14.31
N LEU A 254 6.31 15.93 13.38
CA LEU A 254 5.97 14.72 12.63
C LEU A 254 5.81 13.52 13.56
N ILE A 255 6.79 13.27 14.42
CA ILE A 255 6.77 12.12 15.34
C ILE A 255 5.63 12.25 16.34
N THR A 256 5.40 13.44 16.87
CA THR A 256 4.28 13.69 17.78
C THR A 256 2.95 13.37 17.10
N ALA A 257 2.75 13.81 15.86
CA ALA A 257 1.53 13.52 15.10
C ALA A 257 1.39 12.02 14.81
N VAL A 258 2.44 11.35 14.33
CA VAL A 258 2.47 9.90 14.07
C VAL A 258 2.13 9.12 15.33
N LYS A 259 2.81 9.38 16.45
CA LYS A 259 2.55 8.70 17.73
C LYS A 259 1.14 8.96 18.26
N THR A 260 0.61 10.17 18.05
CA THR A 260 -0.75 10.53 18.45
C THR A 260 -1.81 9.81 17.62
N VAL A 261 -1.60 9.68 16.30
CA VAL A 261 -2.53 9.00 15.40
C VAL A 261 -2.52 7.48 15.66
N LEU A 262 -1.33 6.91 15.88
CA LEU A 262 -1.14 5.50 16.20
C LEU A 262 -1.56 5.12 17.63
N GLY A 263 -1.75 6.09 18.52
CA GLY A 263 -2.11 5.84 19.92
C GLY A 263 -0.96 5.27 20.77
N VAL A 264 0.28 5.29 20.27
CA VAL A 264 1.47 4.74 20.93
C VAL A 264 2.08 5.69 21.97
N SER A 265 1.64 6.96 22.00
CA SER A 265 1.98 7.87 23.09
C SER A 265 1.02 7.75 24.26
N LYS A 266 1.56 7.51 25.47
CA LYS A 266 0.93 8.01 26.70
C LYS A 266 0.80 9.52 26.56
N ASN A 267 -0.44 10.00 26.55
CA ASN A 267 -0.82 11.36 26.25
C ASN A 267 -0.04 12.40 27.10
N PRO A 268 0.64 13.39 26.51
CA PRO A 268 1.32 14.46 27.28
C PRO A 268 0.33 15.37 28.04
N PHE A 269 -0.98 15.26 27.76
CA PHE A 269 -2.06 15.92 28.51
C PHE A 269 -2.72 15.00 29.55
N ASP A 270 -2.25 13.76 29.71
CA ASP A 270 -2.76 12.87 30.75
C ASP A 270 -2.08 13.17 32.09
N ARG A 271 -2.59 14.22 32.76
CA ARG A 271 -2.30 14.50 34.17
C ARG A 271 -3.24 13.73 35.11
N ARG A 272 -3.80 12.59 34.70
CA ARG A 272 -4.61 11.72 35.58
C ARG A 272 -3.93 10.36 35.72
N GLY A 273 -2.87 10.31 36.52
CA GLY A 273 -2.25 9.01 36.81
C GLY A 273 -0.97 8.99 37.64
N ARG A 274 -0.64 10.05 38.39
CA ARG A 274 0.37 9.94 39.45
C ARG A 274 -0.15 10.51 40.77
N VAL A 275 -0.95 9.67 41.41
CA VAL A 275 -1.08 9.49 42.86
C VAL A 275 -1.08 7.95 42.94
N GLU A 276 -0.09 7.26 43.48
CA GLU A 276 0.68 7.42 44.72
C GLU A 276 2.16 7.02 44.53
#